data_AF-A0A1R0W4Q9-F1
#
_entry.id   AF-A0A1R0W4Q9-F1
#
_cell.length_a   1.000
_cell.length_b   1.000
_cell.length_c   1.000
_cell.angle_alpha   90.00
_cell.angle_beta   90.00
_cell.angle_gamma   90.00
#
_symmetry.space_group_name_H-M   'P 1'
#
loop_
_entity.id
_entity.type
_entity.pdbx_description
1 polymer ?
#
loop_
_entity_poly.entity_id
_entity_poly.type
_entity_poly.pdbx_seq_one_letter_code
_entity_poly.pdbx_strand_id
1 'polypeptide(L)'
;MSRSTIQVPDELKVEIENLKDELKAKTTYGVIESLIQIHKDFLNYKHEIKMEKARLEKETLEIGQDHKRKFVALKQELNLNENSSALEFLLHHYTTSNRLDKSTFELYRSLN
;
A
#
# COMPACT_ATOMS: atom_id res chain seq x y z
N MET A 1 6.48 -24.13 35.32
CA MET A 1 5.99 -24.62 34.02
C MET A 1 5.38 -25.99 34.19
N SER A 2 4.15 -26.21 33.73
CA SER A 2 3.53 -27.54 33.72
C SER A 2 4.06 -28.32 32.51
N ARG A 3 4.45 -29.58 32.70
CA ARG A 3 4.88 -30.47 31.62
C ARG A 3 3.71 -31.36 31.24
N SER A 4 3.31 -31.31 29.98
CA SER A 4 2.27 -32.18 29.42
C SER A 4 2.86 -32.98 28.28
N THR A 5 2.55 -34.27 28.25
CA THR A 5 3.03 -35.18 27.21
C THR A 5 2.07 -35.12 26.02
N ILE A 6 2.60 -34.90 24.83
CA ILE A 6 1.84 -34.94 23.56
C ILE A 6 2.36 -36.13 22.77
N GLN A 7 1.45 -36.91 22.19
CA GLN A 7 1.83 -37.97 21.27
C GLN A 7 2.05 -37.39 19.88
N VAL A 8 3.22 -37.68 19.30
CA VAL A 8 3.65 -37.21 17.99
C VAL A 8 4.04 -38.43 17.15
N PRO A 9 3.53 -38.57 15.91
CA PRO A 9 3.98 -39.57 14.95
C PRO A 9 5.50 -39.60 14.78
N ASP A 10 6.06 -40.77 14.54
CA ASP A 10 7.53 -40.93 14.44
C ASP A 10 8.13 -40.15 13.26
N GLU A 11 7.40 -40.05 12.15
CA GLU A 11 7.76 -39.23 10.99
C GLU A 11 8.01 -37.76 11.39
N LEU A 12 7.09 -37.18 12.17
CA LEU A 12 7.22 -35.80 12.65
C LEU A 12 8.33 -35.64 13.70
N LYS A 13 8.64 -36.68 14.49
CA LYS A 13 9.80 -36.62 15.39
C LYS A 13 11.10 -36.51 14.61
N VAL A 14 11.23 -37.25 13.49
CA VAL A 14 12.41 -37.16 12.62
C VAL A 14 12.54 -35.77 12.02
N GLU A 15 11.44 -35.16 11.56
CA GLU A 15 11.47 -33.77 11.09
C GLU A 15 11.89 -32.78 12.17
N ILE A 16 11.37 -32.91 13.40
CA ILE A 16 11.75 -32.05 14.52
C ILE A 16 13.24 -32.20 14.86
N GLU A 17 13.79 -33.41 14.78
CA GLU A 17 15.22 -33.64 14.99
C GLU A 17 16.07 -33.00 13.88
N ASN A 18 15.65 -33.07 12.62
CA ASN A 18 16.34 -32.40 11.51
C ASN A 18 16.35 -30.87 11.67
N LEU A 19 15.27 -30.30 12.23
CA LEU A 19 15.17 -28.86 12.48
C LEU A 19 16.07 -28.36 13.62
N LYS A 20 16.71 -29.24 14.41
CA LYS A 20 17.61 -28.82 15.50
C LYS A 20 18.77 -27.99 15.01
N ASP A 21 19.42 -28.42 13.94
CA ASP A 21 20.60 -27.75 13.40
C ASP A 21 20.22 -26.43 12.72
N GLU A 22 19.11 -26.42 11.97
CA GLU A 22 18.59 -25.24 11.30
C GLU A 22 18.19 -24.13 12.30
N LEU A 23 17.50 -24.51 13.38
CA LEU A 23 17.06 -23.59 14.42
C LEU A 23 18.10 -23.38 15.54
N LYS A 24 19.28 -24.00 15.43
CA LYS A 24 20.36 -23.97 16.43
C LYS A 24 19.89 -24.36 17.84
N ALA A 25 18.94 -25.28 17.91
CA ALA A 25 18.33 -25.72 19.14
C ALA A 25 19.02 -26.98 19.68
N LYS A 26 19.36 -26.96 20.97
CA LYS A 26 20.02 -28.10 21.63
C LYS A 26 19.07 -29.26 21.97
N THR A 27 17.77 -28.97 22.03
CA THR A 27 16.74 -29.93 22.46
C THR A 27 15.51 -29.82 21.56
N THR A 28 14.78 -30.92 21.46
CA THR A 28 13.49 -31.02 20.76
C THR A 28 12.48 -30.01 21.32
N TYR A 29 12.54 -29.76 22.63
CA TYR A 29 11.72 -28.73 23.29
C TYR A 29 12.08 -27.32 22.79
N GLY A 30 13.37 -27.01 22.65
CA GLY A 30 13.81 -25.73 22.08
C GLY A 30 13.39 -25.54 20.63
N VAL A 31 13.41 -26.60 19.82
CA VAL A 31 12.85 -26.59 18.46
C VAL A 31 11.38 -26.23 18.47
N ILE A 32 10.59 -26.87 19.34
CA ILE A 32 9.15 -26.61 19.46
C ILE A 32 8.89 -25.15 19.91
N GLU A 33 9.65 -24.64 20.87
CA GLU A 33 9.55 -23.24 21.30
C GLU A 33 9.85 -22.27 20.14
N SER A 34 10.92 -22.52 19.38
CA SER A 34 11.27 -21.73 18.20
C SER A 34 10.18 -21.78 17.13
N LEU A 35 9.61 -22.95 16.84
CA LEU A 35 8.52 -23.11 15.88
C LEU A 35 7.26 -22.35 16.32
N ILE A 36 6.92 -22.40 17.60
CA ILE A 36 5.79 -21.63 18.16
C ILE A 36 6.06 -20.12 18.00
N GLN A 37 7.29 -19.68 18.25
CA GLN A 37 7.65 -18.28 18.12
C GLN A 37 7.58 -17.82 16.66
N ILE A 38 8.13 -18.58 15.72
CA ILE A 38 8.04 -18.31 14.28
C ILE A 38 6.59 -18.21 13.83
N HIS A 39 5.72 -19.10 14.31
CA HIS A 39 4.30 -19.03 13.99
C HIS A 39 3.65 -17.74 14.50
N LYS A 40 3.94 -17.31 15.73
CA LYS A 40 3.44 -16.04 16.28
C LYS A 40 3.96 -14.84 15.49
N ASP A 41 5.24 -14.83 15.16
CA ASP A 41 5.87 -13.75 14.40
C ASP A 41 5.27 -13.66 13.00
N PHE A 42 4.99 -14.81 12.35
CA PHE A 42 4.31 -14.85 11.07
C PHE A 42 2.88 -14.30 11.12
N LEU A 43 2.12 -14.63 12.18
CA LEU A 43 0.78 -14.07 12.36
C LEU A 43 0.80 -12.56 12.57
N ASN A 44 1.76 -12.06 13.36
CA ASN A 44 1.97 -10.62 13.57
C ASN A 44 2.35 -9.93 12.26
N TYR A 45 3.29 -10.48 11.51
CA TYR A 45 3.70 -9.97 10.20
C TYR A 45 2.52 -9.87 9.23
N LYS A 46 1.67 -10.91 9.17
CA LYS A 46 0.46 -10.88 8.33
C LYS A 46 -0.51 -9.78 8.74
N HIS A 47 -0.62 -9.51 10.04
CA HIS A 47 -1.44 -8.41 10.55
C HIS A 47 -0.86 -7.04 10.17
N GLU A 48 0.45 -6.86 10.33
CA GLU A 48 1.15 -5.62 9.95
C GLU A 48 1.03 -5.31 8.46
N ILE A 49 1.20 -6.31 7.58
CA ILE A 49 0.98 -6.13 6.13
C ILE A 49 -0.44 -5.64 5.84
N LYS A 50 -1.45 -6.23 6.49
CA LYS A 50 -2.84 -5.82 6.29
C LYS A 50 -3.08 -4.38 6.72
N MET A 51 -2.49 -3.98 7.85
CA MET A 51 -2.55 -2.61 8.36
C MET A 51 -1.86 -1.63 7.41
N GLU A 52 -0.66 -1.98 6.92
CA GLU A 52 0.09 -1.13 5.99
C GLU A 52 -0.62 -0.97 4.65
N LYS A 53 -1.20 -2.05 4.12
CA LYS A 53 -2.04 -1.97 2.91
C LYS A 53 -3.23 -1.03 3.11
N ALA A 54 -3.93 -1.14 4.24
CA ALA A 54 -5.04 -0.23 4.56
C ALA A 54 -4.58 1.23 4.72
N ARG A 55 -3.38 1.46 5.28
CA ARG A 55 -2.77 2.79 5.40
C ARG A 55 -2.50 3.41 4.03
N LEU A 56 -1.88 2.66 3.12
CA LEU A 56 -1.58 3.09 1.76
C LEU A 56 -2.86 3.37 0.95
N GLU A 57 -3.89 2.55 1.09
CA GLU A 57 -5.20 2.78 0.46
C GLU A 57 -5.84 4.08 0.97
N LYS A 58 -5.79 4.34 2.28
CA LYS A 58 -6.29 5.58 2.89
C LYS A 58 -5.52 6.80 2.41
N GLU A 59 -4.19 6.72 2.39
CA GLU A 59 -3.32 7.79 1.92
C GLU A 59 -3.59 8.12 0.44
N THR A 60 -3.76 7.10 -0.40
CA THR A 60 -4.13 7.27 -1.81
C THR A 60 -5.49 7.97 -1.96
N LEU A 61 -6.48 7.59 -1.15
CA LEU A 61 -7.79 8.24 -1.14
C LEU A 61 -7.70 9.70 -0.68
N GLU A 62 -6.90 10.00 0.33
CA GLU A 62 -6.67 11.37 0.81
C GLU A 62 -5.98 12.24 -0.25
N ILE A 63 -4.92 11.74 -0.88
CA ILE A 63 -4.25 12.40 -2.01
C ILE A 63 -5.26 12.67 -3.14
N GLY A 64 -6.09 11.68 -3.49
CA GLY A 64 -7.14 11.84 -4.49
C GLY A 64 -8.17 12.92 -4.11
N GLN A 65 -8.59 12.99 -2.85
CA GLN A 65 -9.51 14.03 -2.37
C GLN A 65 -8.88 15.43 -2.42
N ASP A 66 -7.61 15.56 -2.04
CA ASP A 66 -6.88 16.83 -2.10
C ASP A 66 -6.70 17.32 -3.53
N HIS A 67 -6.35 16.43 -4.46
CA HIS A 67 -6.28 16.77 -5.88
C HIS A 67 -7.64 17.17 -6.44
N LYS A 68 -8.73 16.51 -6.02
CA LYS A 68 -10.09 16.89 -6.41
C LYS A 68 -10.45 18.30 -5.90
N ARG A 69 -10.09 18.63 -4.65
CA ARG A 69 -10.31 19.98 -4.10
C ARG A 69 -9.52 21.04 -4.85
N LYS A 70 -8.24 20.77 -5.12
CA LYS A 70 -7.38 21.65 -5.94
C LYS A 70 -7.97 21.86 -7.33
N PHE A 71 -8.45 20.79 -7.98
CA PHE A 71 -9.10 20.88 -9.28
C PHE A 71 -10.37 21.73 -9.24
N VAL A 72 -11.23 21.56 -8.24
CA VAL A 72 -12.45 22.38 -8.09
C VAL A 72 -12.11 23.85 -7.86
N ALA A 73 -11.12 24.14 -7.01
CA ALA A 73 -10.66 25.51 -6.78
C ALA A 73 -10.10 26.15 -8.06
N LEU A 74 -9.26 25.42 -8.80
CA LEU A 74 -8.71 25.87 -10.07
C LEU A 74 -9.82 26.09 -11.12
N LYS A 75 -10.79 25.17 -11.20
CA LYS A 75 -11.95 25.28 -12.09
C LYS A 75 -12.75 26.57 -11.83
N GLN A 76 -12.94 26.92 -10.56
CA GLN A 76 -13.60 28.15 -10.14
C GLN A 76 -12.77 29.40 -10.47
N GLU A 77 -11.46 29.38 -10.19
CA GLU A 77 -10.55 30.48 -10.52
C GLU A 77 -10.54 30.79 -12.03
N LEU A 78 -10.64 29.76 -12.86
CA LEU A 78 -10.62 29.87 -14.32
C LEU A 78 -11.98 30.10 -14.96
N ASN A 79 -13.05 30.27 -14.16
CA ASN A 79 -14.44 30.37 -14.64
C ASN A 79 -14.85 29.23 -15.59
N LEU A 80 -14.24 28.06 -15.44
CA LEU A 80 -14.56 26.87 -16.24
C LEU A 80 -15.81 26.23 -15.63
N ASN A 81 -16.98 26.83 -15.76
CA ASN A 81 -18.17 26.41 -15.02
C ASN A 81 -18.65 24.99 -15.42
N GLU A 82 -18.44 24.61 -16.67
CA GLU A 82 -18.78 23.28 -17.17
C GLU A 82 -17.57 22.33 -17.19
N ASN A 83 -17.80 21.04 -16.91
CA ASN A 83 -16.74 20.03 -16.97
C ASN A 83 -16.23 19.83 -18.41
N SER A 84 -17.07 20.09 -19.41
CA SER A 84 -16.74 20.11 -20.84
C SER A 84 -15.64 21.13 -21.14
N SER A 85 -15.73 22.35 -20.63
CA SER A 85 -14.76 23.42 -20.88
C SER A 85 -13.37 23.10 -20.30
N ALA A 86 -13.30 22.44 -19.14
CA ALA A 86 -12.04 21.99 -18.57
C ALA A 86 -11.40 20.85 -19.38
N LEU A 87 -12.22 19.93 -19.92
CA LEU A 87 -11.78 18.86 -20.81
C LEU A 87 -11.30 19.39 -22.16
N GLU A 88 -12.02 20.35 -22.75
CA GLU A 88 -11.64 21.02 -23.99
C GLU A 88 -10.36 21.83 -23.83
N PHE A 89 -10.17 22.52 -22.69
CA PHE A 89 -8.91 23.18 -22.36
C PHE A 89 -7.74 22.18 -22.30
N LEU A 90 -7.91 21.06 -21.60
CA LEU A 90 -6.87 20.03 -21.48
C LEU A 90 -6.57 19.35 -22.83
N LEU A 91 -7.59 19.05 -23.63
CA LEU A 91 -7.46 18.45 -24.96
C LEU A 91 -6.78 19.40 -25.93
N HIS A 92 -7.23 20.66 -25.97
CA HIS A 92 -6.59 21.69 -26.76
C HIS A 92 -5.12 21.81 -26.38
N HIS A 93 -4.81 21.89 -25.08
CA HIS A 93 -3.45 22.00 -24.58
C HIS A 93 -2.56 20.78 -24.89
N TYR A 94 -3.08 19.56 -24.78
CA TYR A 94 -2.38 18.33 -25.20
C TYR A 94 -2.06 18.32 -26.70
N THR A 95 -2.94 18.91 -27.53
CA THR A 95 -2.74 18.97 -28.98
C THR A 95 -1.85 20.11 -29.46
N THR A 96 -1.73 21.22 -28.71
CA THR A 96 -1.04 22.44 -29.18
C THR A 96 0.22 22.78 -28.42
N SER A 97 0.48 22.23 -27.23
CA SER A 97 1.60 22.64 -26.39
C SER A 97 2.75 21.64 -26.39
N ASN A 98 3.96 22.11 -26.75
CA ASN A 98 5.20 21.33 -26.58
C ASN A 98 5.80 21.48 -25.16
N ARG A 99 5.41 22.50 -24.37
CA ARG A 99 5.75 22.71 -22.95
C ARG A 99 4.72 23.64 -22.31
N LEU A 100 4.21 23.28 -21.12
CA LEU A 100 3.33 24.10 -20.28
C LEU A 100 3.93 25.50 -20.04
N ASP A 101 3.39 26.53 -20.68
CA ASP A 101 3.73 27.92 -20.36
C ASP A 101 2.49 28.84 -20.28
N LYS A 102 2.75 30.02 -19.69
CA LYS A 102 1.78 31.07 -19.36
C LYS A 102 1.02 31.64 -20.57
N SER A 103 1.50 31.43 -21.80
CA SER A 103 0.88 31.99 -23.01
C SER A 103 -0.47 31.35 -23.33
N THR A 104 -0.66 30.07 -22.97
CA THR A 104 -1.94 29.35 -23.15
C THR A 104 -3.08 29.99 -22.35
N PHE A 105 -2.74 30.55 -21.19
CA PHE A 105 -3.68 31.25 -20.31
C PHE A 105 -4.13 32.60 -20.87
N GLU A 106 -3.24 33.33 -21.54
CA GLU A 106 -3.55 34.65 -22.10
C GLU A 106 -4.44 34.54 -23.35
N LEU A 107 -4.27 33.50 -24.17
CA LEU A 107 -5.10 33.28 -25.36
C LEU A 107 -6.57 32.98 -24.99
N TYR A 108 -6.84 32.16 -23.97
CA TYR A 108 -8.22 31.88 -23.55
C TYR A 108 -8.92 33.13 -22.98
N ARG A 109 -8.15 34.02 -22.32
CA ARG A 109 -8.66 35.31 -21.84
C ARG A 109 -9.05 36.26 -22.98
N SER A 110 -8.56 36.04 -24.21
CA SER A 110 -8.92 36.80 -25.41
C SER A 110 -10.13 36.24 -26.18
N LEU A 111 -10.59 35.03 -25.82
CA LEU A 111 -11.71 34.34 -26.45
C LEU A 111 -13.02 34.45 -25.63
N ASN A 112 -12.97 35.05 -24.45
CA ASN A 112 -14.12 35.54 -23.67
C ASN A 112 -14.21 37.07 -23.75
#